data_AF-A0A1H5YX64-F1
#
_entry.id   AF-A0A1H5YX64-F1
#
_cell.length_a   1.000
_cell.length_b   1.000
_cell.length_c   1.000
_cell.angle_alpha   90.00
_cell.angle_beta   90.00
_cell.angle_gamma   90.00
#
_symmetry.space_group_name_H-M   'P 1'
#
loop_
_entity.id
_entity.type
_entity.pdbx_description
1 polymer ?
#
loop_
_entity_poly.entity_id
_entity_poly.type
_entity_poly.pdbx_seq_one_letter_code
_entity_poly.pdbx_strand_id
1 'polypeptide(L)'
;MTDAPSLEAELERARDLSVSELADAIESIGFECTRCGACCKGHEREDGTGTEPHTATVFPDEVRRLQSAASGERGRDGDGDAVEYEAADDGSSDSDADDGSSDSDADDESGASYDWRDVARPMPYGVVDGEDGPQGETFEWALQTDACGDCAFYEEVGERADGTPKGGCRVHEDRPLICRTYPFSVALGGTSQPMGEAVDEAGMVRAHECEGLGRDISREHAEELASALKERAVRELEEAIGVRDNYEPVDVGGVVVYDSEGPKRPDGTPVSAEGAGADAHADSDGDT
;
A
#
# COMPACT_ATOMS: atom_id res chain seq x y z
N MET A 1 0.25 25.50 -27.27
CA MET A 1 0.38 24.40 -26.31
C MET A 1 0.41 25.08 -24.97
N THR A 2 -0.64 24.94 -24.18
CA THR A 2 -0.60 25.45 -22.80
C THR A 2 0.47 24.61 -22.10
N ASP A 3 1.59 25.22 -21.73
CA ASP A 3 2.59 24.53 -20.93
C ASP A 3 1.90 24.00 -19.68
N ALA A 4 2.03 22.69 -19.44
CA ALA A 4 1.56 22.11 -18.19
C ALA A 4 2.27 22.85 -17.04
N PRO A 5 1.54 23.23 -15.98
CA PRO A 5 2.14 23.86 -14.81
C PRO A 5 3.23 22.96 -14.21
N SER A 6 4.27 23.55 -13.60
CA SER A 6 5.32 22.77 -12.95
C SER A 6 4.79 22.03 -11.71
N LEU A 7 5.49 20.98 -11.28
CA LEU A 7 5.14 20.24 -10.07
C LEU A 7 5.09 21.15 -8.83
N GLU A 8 5.98 22.15 -8.74
CA GLU A 8 5.99 23.13 -7.65
C GLU A 8 4.73 24.01 -7.65
N ALA A 9 4.27 24.44 -8.83
CA ALA A 9 3.06 25.24 -8.97
C ALA A 9 1.78 24.41 -8.72
N GLU A 10 1.80 23.12 -9.05
CA GLU A 10 0.75 22.19 -8.63
C GLU A 10 0.79 21.94 -7.11
N LEU A 11 1.98 21.79 -6.51
CA LEU A 11 2.15 21.59 -5.08
C LEU A 11 1.65 22.79 -4.26
N GLU A 12 1.94 24.01 -4.72
CA GLU A 12 1.39 25.23 -4.11
C GLU A 12 -0.14 25.22 -4.15
N ARG A 13 -0.74 24.86 -5.29
CA ARG A 13 -2.20 24.74 -5.41
C ARG A 13 -2.79 23.64 -4.54
N ALA A 14 -2.13 22.49 -4.43
CA ALA A 14 -2.55 21.40 -3.55
C ALA A 14 -2.55 21.85 -2.08
N ARG A 15 -1.53 22.61 -1.66
CA ARG A 15 -1.44 23.19 -0.31
C ARG A 15 -2.52 24.24 -0.05
N ASP A 16 -2.97 24.94 -1.08
CA ASP A 16 -4.03 25.95 -1.00
C ASP A 16 -5.46 25.39 -1.05
N LEU A 17 -5.63 24.08 -1.31
CA LEU A 17 -6.95 23.43 -1.29
C LEU A 17 -7.69 23.70 0.03
N SER A 18 -8.94 24.13 -0.04
CA SER A 18 -9.77 24.31 1.15
C SER A 18 -10.38 22.97 1.58
N VAL A 19 -10.07 22.52 2.78
CA VAL A 19 -10.67 21.31 3.36
C VAL A 19 -12.19 21.46 3.46
N SER A 20 -12.70 22.64 3.80
CA SER A 20 -14.14 22.83 3.93
C SER A 20 -14.88 22.75 2.59
N GLU A 21 -14.28 23.25 1.51
CA GLU A 21 -14.87 23.16 0.16
C GLU A 21 -14.79 21.74 -0.41
N LEU A 22 -13.70 21.02 -0.12
CA LEU A 22 -13.59 19.60 -0.44
C LEU A 22 -14.63 18.79 0.34
N ALA A 23 -14.87 19.12 1.62
CA ALA A 23 -15.89 18.47 2.44
C ALA A 23 -17.31 18.76 1.90
N ASP A 24 -17.60 20.00 1.50
CA ASP A 24 -18.89 20.35 0.87
C ASP A 24 -19.14 19.51 -0.40
N ALA A 25 -18.08 19.31 -1.21
CA ALA A 25 -18.13 18.48 -2.41
C ALA A 25 -18.36 16.99 -2.08
N ILE A 26 -17.64 16.45 -1.09
CA ILE A 26 -17.79 15.06 -0.63
C ILE A 26 -19.19 14.83 -0.04
N GLU A 27 -19.72 15.76 0.77
CA GLU A 27 -21.09 15.68 1.29
C GLU A 27 -22.14 15.71 0.17
N SER A 28 -21.92 16.52 -0.85
CA SER A 28 -22.82 16.60 -2.00
C SER A 28 -22.84 15.31 -2.83
N ILE A 29 -21.71 14.61 -2.95
CA ILE A 29 -21.64 13.33 -3.65
C ILE A 29 -22.22 12.20 -2.77
N GLY A 30 -21.95 12.25 -1.46
CA GLY A 30 -22.36 11.24 -0.49
C GLY A 30 -21.50 9.98 -0.56
N PHE A 31 -21.03 9.51 0.59
CA PHE A 31 -20.21 8.31 0.67
C PHE A 31 -20.19 7.67 2.06
N GLU A 32 -20.30 6.35 2.10
CA GLU A 32 -20.02 5.56 3.30
C GLU A 32 -19.27 4.27 2.91
N CYS A 33 -18.07 4.09 3.44
CA CYS A 33 -17.31 2.86 3.22
C CYS A 33 -17.99 1.68 3.95
N THR A 34 -18.45 0.70 3.17
CA THR A 34 -19.15 -0.50 3.68
C THR A 34 -18.19 -1.61 4.15
N ARG A 35 -16.88 -1.37 4.05
CA ARG A 35 -15.81 -2.38 4.27
C ARG A 35 -16.12 -3.68 3.51
N CYS A 36 -16.40 -3.56 2.22
CA CYS A 36 -16.75 -4.70 1.38
C CYS A 36 -15.55 -5.44 0.79
N GLY A 37 -14.38 -4.80 0.78
CA GLY A 37 -13.13 -5.34 0.25
C GLY A 37 -13.03 -5.34 -1.28
N ALA A 38 -14.01 -4.80 -2.02
CA ALA A 38 -14.00 -4.80 -3.49
C ALA A 38 -12.79 -4.04 -4.06
N CYS A 39 -12.43 -2.90 -3.47
CA CYS A 39 -11.27 -2.10 -3.89
C CYS A 39 -9.92 -2.78 -3.60
N CYS A 40 -9.89 -3.86 -2.82
CA CYS A 40 -8.67 -4.60 -2.52
C CYS A 40 -8.44 -5.77 -3.49
N LYS A 41 -9.38 -6.05 -4.40
CA LYS A 41 -9.29 -7.21 -5.28
C LYS A 41 -8.60 -6.88 -6.60
N GLY A 42 -7.97 -7.90 -7.20
CA GLY A 42 -7.61 -7.86 -8.60
C GLY A 42 -8.85 -7.86 -9.49
N HIS A 43 -8.74 -7.32 -10.70
CA HIS A 43 -9.83 -7.24 -11.67
C HIS A 43 -9.60 -8.22 -12.81
N GLU A 44 -10.65 -8.92 -13.25
CA GLU A 44 -10.54 -9.72 -14.48
C GLU A 44 -10.26 -8.80 -15.67
N ARG A 45 -9.28 -9.17 -16.49
CA ARG A 45 -8.95 -8.44 -17.71
C ARG A 45 -10.12 -8.52 -18.69
N GLU A 46 -10.40 -7.42 -19.38
CA GLU A 46 -11.47 -7.39 -20.41
C GLU A 46 -11.24 -8.40 -21.55
N ASP A 47 -9.98 -8.75 -21.82
CA ASP A 47 -9.59 -9.74 -22.84
C ASP A 47 -9.70 -11.20 -22.36
N GLY A 48 -10.06 -11.43 -21.10
CA GLY A 48 -10.22 -12.76 -20.50
C GLY A 48 -8.90 -13.52 -20.31
N THR A 49 -7.75 -12.86 -20.41
CA THR A 49 -6.43 -13.51 -20.32
C THR A 49 -5.90 -13.65 -18.89
N GLY A 50 -6.69 -13.31 -17.88
CA GLY A 50 -6.35 -13.47 -16.47
C GLY A 50 -6.88 -12.32 -15.62
N THR A 51 -6.30 -12.18 -14.43
CA THR A 51 -6.59 -11.11 -13.48
C THR A 51 -5.49 -10.04 -13.55
N GLU A 52 -5.87 -8.79 -13.77
CA GLU A 52 -5.03 -7.64 -13.48
C GLU A 52 -4.93 -7.47 -11.96
N PRO A 53 -3.70 -7.59 -11.39
CA PRO A 53 -3.52 -7.52 -9.96
C PRO A 53 -3.87 -6.13 -9.44
N HIS A 54 -4.30 -6.04 -8.17
CA HIS A 54 -4.55 -4.77 -7.49
C HIS A 54 -3.32 -3.85 -7.52
N THR A 55 -3.47 -2.61 -8.00
CA THR A 55 -2.35 -1.67 -8.29
C THR A 55 -2.35 -0.40 -7.41
N ALA A 56 -2.93 -0.40 -6.22
CA ALA A 56 -2.88 0.78 -5.36
C ALA A 56 -1.42 1.15 -5.00
N THR A 57 -1.05 2.40 -5.26
CA THR A 57 0.28 2.94 -5.00
C THR A 57 0.57 3.04 -3.50
N VAL A 58 1.84 2.99 -3.11
CA VAL A 58 2.25 3.18 -1.71
C VAL A 58 3.57 3.92 -1.66
N PHE A 59 3.69 4.89 -0.74
CA PHE A 59 4.95 5.63 -0.58
C PHE A 59 5.92 4.94 0.36
N PRO A 60 7.24 5.21 0.28
CA PRO A 60 8.25 4.54 1.09
C PRO A 60 8.01 4.62 2.62
N ASP A 61 7.49 5.74 3.13
CA ASP A 61 7.14 5.88 4.54
C ASP A 61 5.85 5.13 4.91
N GLU A 62 4.89 5.02 3.98
CA GLU A 62 3.69 4.19 4.14
C GLU A 62 4.03 2.70 4.21
N VAL A 63 4.96 2.22 3.38
CA VAL A 63 5.45 0.84 3.46
C VAL A 63 5.97 0.53 4.86
N ARG A 64 6.83 1.41 5.41
CA ARG A 64 7.38 1.24 6.76
C ARG A 64 6.33 1.31 7.86
N ARG A 65 5.32 2.18 7.72
CA ARG A 65 4.16 2.21 8.64
C ARG A 65 3.39 0.89 8.61
N LEU A 66 3.12 0.37 7.43
CA LEU A 66 2.38 -0.88 7.24
C LEU A 66 3.13 -2.11 7.75
N GLN A 67 4.46 -2.18 7.57
CA GLN A 67 5.29 -3.22 8.19
C GLN A 67 5.09 -3.26 9.72
N SER A 68 5.02 -2.08 10.34
CA SER A 68 4.81 -1.95 11.78
C SER A 68 3.39 -2.33 12.20
N ALA A 69 2.37 -1.85 11.47
CA ALA A 69 0.97 -2.14 11.75
C ALA A 69 0.67 -3.64 11.64
N ALA A 70 1.10 -4.27 10.54
CA ALA A 70 0.87 -5.70 10.29
C ALA A 70 1.61 -6.62 11.28
N SER A 71 2.70 -6.14 11.87
CA SER A 71 3.41 -6.85 12.95
C SER A 71 2.71 -6.72 14.31
N GLY A 72 1.99 -5.61 14.55
CA GLY A 72 1.32 -5.31 15.81
C GLY A 72 -0.03 -6.00 16.04
N GLU A 73 -0.73 -6.42 14.96
CA GLU A 73 -2.03 -7.10 15.05
C GLU A 73 -1.94 -8.51 15.66
N ARG A 74 -0.77 -9.15 15.64
CA ARG A 74 -0.54 -10.44 16.32
C ARG A 74 -0.45 -10.34 17.86
N GLY A 75 -0.43 -9.12 18.42
CA GLY A 75 -0.26 -8.87 19.86
C GLY A 75 -1.54 -8.50 20.61
N ARG A 76 -2.71 -8.52 19.97
CA ARG A 76 -3.98 -8.06 20.56
C ARG A 76 -5.02 -9.17 20.77
N ASP A 77 -4.57 -10.38 21.08
CA ASP A 77 -5.41 -11.45 21.63
C ASP A 77 -4.96 -11.75 23.06
N GLY A 78 -5.57 -11.07 24.03
CA GLY A 78 -5.24 -11.28 25.44
C GLY A 78 -5.76 -10.23 26.43
N ASP A 79 -6.88 -9.56 26.18
CA ASP A 79 -7.59 -8.82 27.24
C ASP A 79 -8.87 -9.58 27.60
N GLY A 80 -8.66 -10.70 28.29
CA GLY A 80 -9.71 -11.39 29.05
C GLY A 80 -9.68 -10.87 30.48
N ASP A 81 -10.47 -9.82 30.70
CA ASP A 81 -11.05 -9.36 31.97
C ASP A 81 -10.58 -10.10 33.23
N ALA A 82 -9.72 -9.43 34.02
CA ALA A 82 -9.33 -9.84 35.34
C ALA A 82 -10.53 -9.73 36.31
N VAL A 83 -11.28 -10.81 36.48
CA VAL A 83 -12.14 -11.00 37.65
C VAL A 83 -11.36 -11.73 38.74
N GLU A 84 -10.88 -10.94 39.70
CA GLU A 84 -10.35 -11.40 40.98
C GLU A 84 -11.48 -12.09 41.78
N TYR A 85 -11.33 -13.40 42.05
CA TYR A 85 -12.11 -14.09 43.07
C TYR A 85 -11.18 -14.85 44.02
N GLU A 86 -11.50 -14.71 45.29
CA GLU A 86 -10.65 -15.03 46.43
C GLU A 86 -10.35 -16.53 46.60
N ALA A 87 -9.19 -16.77 47.20
CA ALA A 87 -8.60 -18.06 47.51
C ALA A 87 -9.49 -18.95 48.40
N ALA A 88 -9.55 -20.23 48.06
CA ALA A 88 -9.79 -21.30 49.02
C ALA A 88 -8.75 -22.42 48.82
N ASP A 89 -8.03 -22.65 49.91
CA ASP A 89 -7.13 -23.75 50.22
C ASP A 89 -7.89 -25.08 50.30
N ASP A 90 -7.50 -26.08 49.52
CA ASP A 90 -7.45 -27.47 49.98
C ASP A 90 -6.37 -28.24 49.20
N GLY A 91 -5.72 -29.17 49.90
CA GLY A 91 -4.47 -29.78 49.49
C GLY A 91 -4.59 -31.23 49.01
N SER A 92 -3.48 -31.66 48.40
CA SER A 92 -2.94 -33.01 48.34
C SER A 92 -3.52 -33.97 47.29
N SER A 93 -2.72 -34.40 46.30
CA SER A 93 -1.80 -35.56 46.41
C SER A 93 -1.28 -36.02 45.04
N ASP A 94 0.02 -36.27 45.00
CA ASP A 94 0.81 -37.22 44.20
C ASP A 94 0.19 -37.90 42.96
N SER A 95 0.90 -37.79 41.83
CA SER A 95 1.27 -38.97 41.01
C SER A 95 2.41 -38.66 40.04
N ASP A 96 3.43 -39.52 40.10
CA ASP A 96 4.62 -39.56 39.26
C ASP A 96 4.34 -39.98 37.81
N ALA A 97 5.08 -39.38 36.86
CA ALA A 97 5.62 -39.98 35.62
C ALA A 97 6.52 -38.90 34.98
N ASP A 98 7.85 -39.03 35.01
CA ASP A 98 8.69 -39.80 34.08
C ASP A 98 8.58 -39.35 32.61
N ASP A 99 9.74 -38.90 32.11
CA ASP A 99 10.23 -38.96 30.73
C ASP A 99 10.49 -37.61 30.02
N GLY A 100 11.66 -37.55 29.36
CA GLY A 100 11.89 -36.63 28.25
C GLY A 100 12.91 -35.53 28.50
N SER A 101 14.18 -35.85 28.23
CA SER A 101 15.26 -34.89 27.97
C SER A 101 14.84 -33.76 27.02
N SER A 102 15.18 -32.53 27.39
CA SER A 102 15.90 -31.54 26.55
C SER A 102 16.03 -31.93 25.08
N ASP A 103 15.15 -31.40 24.24
CA ASP A 103 15.50 -30.78 22.98
C ASP A 103 14.52 -29.62 22.80
N SER A 104 14.96 -28.45 23.27
CA SER A 104 14.32 -27.17 23.00
C SER A 104 14.62 -26.79 21.56
N ASP A 105 13.96 -27.47 20.62
CA ASP A 105 13.59 -26.89 19.35
C ASP A 105 12.21 -26.26 19.57
N ALA A 106 12.24 -25.12 20.26
CA ALA A 106 11.22 -24.13 20.06
C ALA A 106 11.35 -23.74 18.58
N ASP A 107 10.48 -24.32 17.74
CA ASP A 107 10.04 -23.66 16.53
C ASP A 107 9.35 -22.36 16.97
N ASP A 108 10.21 -21.39 17.26
CA ASP A 108 9.93 -19.98 17.43
C ASP A 108 9.54 -19.45 16.03
N GLU A 109 8.40 -19.90 15.52
CA GLU A 109 7.61 -19.15 14.53
C GLU A 109 6.92 -17.97 15.26
N SER A 110 7.72 -17.22 16.03
CA SER A 110 7.27 -16.11 16.86
C SER A 110 8.02 -14.84 16.40
N GLY A 111 7.29 -13.98 15.68
CA GLY A 111 7.74 -12.60 15.44
C GLY A 111 8.57 -12.33 14.18
N ALA A 112 8.31 -12.97 13.04
CA ALA A 112 8.80 -12.44 11.78
C ALA A 112 8.16 -11.06 11.51
N SER A 113 8.94 -9.99 11.71
CA SER A 113 8.55 -8.64 11.31
C SER A 113 8.28 -8.62 9.80
N TYR A 114 7.17 -8.01 9.37
CA TYR A 114 6.88 -7.86 7.94
C TYR A 114 8.05 -7.19 7.21
N ASP A 115 8.59 -7.86 6.19
CA ASP A 115 9.60 -7.31 5.30
C ASP A 115 8.94 -6.44 4.22
N TRP A 116 9.74 -5.66 3.48
CA TRP A 116 9.27 -4.76 2.44
C TRP A 116 8.47 -5.51 1.39
N ARG A 117 8.94 -6.70 1.02
CA ARG A 117 8.29 -7.57 0.02
C ARG A 117 6.96 -8.14 0.48
N ASP A 118 6.68 -8.14 1.79
CA ASP A 118 5.38 -8.56 2.31
C ASP A 118 4.33 -7.44 2.17
N VAL A 119 4.77 -6.20 2.00
CA VAL A 119 3.92 -5.00 2.00
C VAL A 119 3.82 -4.37 0.62
N ALA A 120 4.93 -4.31 -0.12
CA ALA A 120 5.06 -3.60 -1.37
C ALA A 120 5.82 -4.41 -2.42
N ARG A 121 5.50 -4.15 -3.69
CA ARG A 121 6.21 -4.67 -4.86
C ARG A 121 6.47 -3.53 -5.87
N PRO A 122 7.44 -3.69 -6.78
CA PRO A 122 7.57 -2.78 -7.92
C PRO A 122 6.25 -2.65 -8.67
N MET A 123 5.87 -1.42 -9.02
CA MET A 123 4.75 -1.20 -9.93
C MET A 123 5.04 -1.94 -11.26
N PRO A 124 4.08 -2.70 -11.83
CA PRO A 124 4.35 -3.55 -13.00
C PRO A 124 4.70 -2.78 -14.28
N TYR A 125 4.39 -1.49 -14.36
CA TYR A 125 4.72 -0.68 -15.53
C TYR A 125 6.22 -0.42 -15.63
N GLY A 126 6.80 -0.81 -16.75
CA GLY A 126 8.26 -0.72 -17.00
C GLY A 126 9.05 -1.96 -16.59
N VAL A 127 8.38 -2.96 -15.99
CA VAL A 127 8.96 -4.27 -15.65
C VAL A 127 8.50 -5.33 -16.66
N VAL A 128 9.43 -6.13 -17.15
CA VAL A 128 9.17 -7.22 -18.11
C VAL A 128 9.83 -8.51 -17.65
N ASP A 129 9.28 -9.65 -18.07
CA ASP A 129 9.91 -10.96 -17.83
C ASP A 129 11.18 -11.12 -18.67
N GLY A 130 12.31 -11.38 -18.03
CA GLY A 130 13.59 -11.73 -18.63
C GLY A 130 13.98 -13.19 -18.42
N GLU A 131 15.09 -13.63 -19.02
CA GLU A 131 15.59 -15.01 -18.91
C GLU A 131 16.00 -15.37 -17.47
N ASP A 132 16.54 -14.41 -16.74
CA ASP A 132 16.99 -14.55 -15.34
C ASP A 132 15.98 -14.02 -14.31
N GLY A 133 14.75 -13.75 -14.75
CA GLY A 133 13.67 -13.18 -13.93
C GLY A 133 13.23 -11.77 -14.37
N PRO A 134 12.36 -11.11 -13.59
CA PRO A 134 11.86 -9.77 -13.92
C PRO A 134 12.99 -8.74 -14.02
N GLN A 135 12.89 -7.86 -15.01
CA GLN A 135 13.88 -6.83 -15.29
C GLN A 135 13.22 -5.53 -15.74
N GLY A 136 13.89 -4.40 -15.53
CA GLY A 136 13.44 -3.09 -15.97
C GLY A 136 13.39 -2.06 -14.85
N GLU A 137 12.79 -0.92 -15.16
CA GLU A 137 12.75 0.24 -14.28
C GLU A 137 11.31 0.67 -14.05
N THR A 138 10.98 1.03 -12.82
CA THR A 138 9.69 1.63 -12.49
C THR A 138 9.88 2.76 -11.48
N PHE A 139 8.86 3.63 -11.34
CA PHE A 139 8.96 4.88 -10.59
C PHE A 139 8.06 4.91 -9.34
N GLU A 140 7.38 3.80 -9.06
CA GLU A 140 6.39 3.72 -7.99
C GLU A 140 6.40 2.33 -7.37
N TRP A 141 5.94 2.27 -6.12
CA TRP A 141 5.60 1.02 -5.44
C TRP A 141 4.09 0.79 -5.49
N ALA A 142 3.70 -0.47 -5.64
CA ALA A 142 2.32 -0.90 -5.45
C ALA A 142 2.22 -1.76 -4.18
N LEU A 143 1.08 -1.72 -3.49
CA LEU A 143 0.78 -2.65 -2.41
C LEU A 143 0.91 -4.09 -2.91
N GLN A 144 1.59 -4.94 -2.13
CA GLN A 144 1.80 -6.35 -2.46
C GLN A 144 0.47 -7.08 -2.66
N THR A 145 0.49 -8.14 -3.47
CA THR A 145 -0.67 -8.99 -3.76
C THR A 145 -0.39 -10.43 -3.42
N ASP A 146 -1.46 -11.19 -3.17
CA ASP A 146 -1.41 -12.64 -3.08
C ASP A 146 -1.37 -13.31 -4.47
N ALA A 147 -1.47 -14.64 -4.49
CA ALA A 147 -1.48 -15.44 -5.72
C ALA A 147 -2.73 -15.24 -6.60
N CYS A 148 -3.82 -14.70 -6.03
CA CYS A 148 -5.04 -14.36 -6.76
C CYS A 148 -4.94 -12.97 -7.42
N GLY A 149 -3.95 -12.18 -7.03
CA GLY A 149 -3.80 -10.77 -7.44
C GLY A 149 -4.57 -9.80 -6.55
N ASP A 150 -5.12 -10.27 -5.42
CA ASP A 150 -5.76 -9.44 -4.40
C ASP A 150 -4.70 -8.82 -3.49
N CYS A 151 -4.96 -7.66 -2.91
CA CYS A 151 -4.07 -6.99 -1.96
C CYS A 151 -3.68 -7.94 -0.81
N ALA A 152 -2.40 -7.96 -0.42
CA ALA A 152 -1.89 -8.84 0.64
C ALA A 152 -2.57 -8.62 2.01
N PHE A 153 -3.19 -7.46 2.21
CA PHE A 153 -3.96 -7.15 3.42
C PHE A 153 -5.45 -7.49 3.33
N TYR A 154 -5.92 -7.98 2.18
CA TYR A 154 -7.26 -8.49 2.00
C TYR A 154 -7.46 -9.76 2.83
N GLU A 155 -8.63 -9.89 3.43
CA GLU A 155 -9.09 -11.13 4.04
C GLU A 155 -10.59 -11.30 3.83
N GLU A 156 -11.08 -12.54 3.86
CA GLU A 156 -12.52 -12.79 3.88
C GLU A 156 -13.01 -12.81 5.33
N VAL A 157 -13.89 -11.87 5.68
CA VAL A 157 -14.39 -11.67 7.06
C VAL A 157 -15.79 -12.22 7.28
N GLY A 158 -16.35 -12.92 6.28
CA GLY A 158 -17.66 -13.56 6.36
C GLY A 158 -18.40 -13.55 5.03
N GLU A 159 -19.72 -13.55 5.10
CA GLU A 159 -20.59 -13.60 3.92
C GLU A 159 -21.55 -12.39 3.91
N ARG A 160 -21.84 -11.89 2.71
CA ARG A 160 -22.89 -10.89 2.46
C ARG A 160 -24.27 -11.55 2.51
N ALA A 161 -25.32 -10.73 2.56
CA ALA A 161 -26.70 -11.20 2.61
C ALA A 161 -27.12 -12.02 1.37
N ASP A 162 -26.44 -11.87 0.24
CA ASP A 162 -26.65 -12.62 -1.00
C ASP A 162 -25.82 -13.92 -1.08
N GLY A 163 -25.06 -14.24 -0.03
CA GLY A 163 -24.18 -15.42 0.03
C GLY A 163 -22.83 -15.24 -0.64
N THR A 164 -22.47 -14.04 -1.11
CA THR A 164 -21.12 -13.77 -1.64
C THR A 164 -20.12 -13.50 -0.51
N PRO A 165 -18.81 -13.82 -0.66
CA PRO A 165 -17.82 -13.52 0.36
C PRO A 165 -17.70 -12.02 0.64
N LYS A 166 -17.73 -11.64 1.91
CA LYS A 166 -17.47 -10.27 2.37
C LYS A 166 -15.97 -10.13 2.66
N GLY A 167 -15.32 -9.21 1.96
CA GLY A 167 -13.92 -8.88 2.21
C GLY A 167 -13.71 -7.93 3.38
N GLY A 168 -12.48 -7.88 3.87
CA GLY A 168 -11.98 -6.97 4.88
C GLY A 168 -10.55 -6.55 4.57
N CYS A 169 -10.11 -5.46 5.20
CA CYS A 169 -8.73 -5.00 5.16
C CYS A 169 -8.20 -5.06 6.59
N ARG A 170 -7.18 -5.90 6.83
CA ARG A 170 -6.61 -6.11 8.17
C ARG A 170 -6.05 -4.80 8.74
N VAL A 171 -5.29 -4.08 7.92
CA VAL A 171 -4.68 -2.78 8.26
C VAL A 171 -5.60 -1.57 8.01
N HIS A 172 -6.92 -1.71 8.16
CA HIS A 172 -7.90 -0.68 7.75
C HIS A 172 -7.60 0.73 8.31
N GLU A 173 -7.15 0.82 9.56
CA GLU A 173 -6.88 2.09 10.23
C GLU A 173 -5.55 2.72 9.75
N ASP A 174 -4.59 1.89 9.34
CA ASP A 174 -3.24 2.25 8.89
C ASP A 174 -3.07 2.28 7.37
N ARG A 175 -4.18 2.15 6.62
CA ARG A 175 -4.19 2.14 5.15
C ARG A 175 -3.40 3.31 4.54
N PRO A 176 -2.72 3.09 3.41
CA PRO A 176 -2.14 4.15 2.60
C PRO A 176 -3.18 5.21 2.21
N LEU A 177 -2.69 6.40 1.89
CA LEU A 177 -3.49 7.55 1.49
C LEU A 177 -4.39 7.24 0.28
N ILE A 178 -3.89 6.50 -0.72
CA ILE A 178 -4.70 6.05 -1.86
C ILE A 178 -5.94 5.25 -1.41
N CYS A 179 -5.77 4.34 -0.46
CA CYS A 179 -6.84 3.48 0.04
C CYS A 179 -7.76 4.20 1.03
N ARG A 180 -7.22 5.11 1.85
CA ARG A 180 -7.99 5.93 2.80
C ARG A 180 -8.89 6.94 2.10
N THR A 181 -8.45 7.45 0.96
CA THR A 181 -9.17 8.50 0.20
C THR A 181 -10.05 7.93 -0.90
N TYR A 182 -9.93 6.65 -1.25
CA TYR A 182 -10.84 5.99 -2.19
C TYR A 182 -12.30 6.09 -1.69
N PRO A 183 -13.27 6.44 -2.56
CA PRO A 183 -13.17 6.50 -4.02
C PRO A 183 -12.85 7.90 -4.58
N PHE A 184 -12.36 8.82 -3.77
CA PHE A 184 -12.16 10.20 -4.17
C PHE A 184 -10.74 10.51 -4.68
N SER A 185 -10.66 11.46 -5.60
CA SER A 185 -9.43 12.09 -6.07
C SER A 185 -9.68 13.58 -6.33
N VAL A 186 -8.62 14.37 -6.46
CA VAL A 186 -8.70 15.78 -6.86
C VAL A 186 -8.18 16.00 -8.27
N ALA A 187 -8.91 16.77 -9.06
CA ALA A 187 -8.54 17.13 -10.42
C ALA A 187 -7.48 18.26 -10.43
N LEU A 188 -6.25 17.92 -10.04
CA LEU A 188 -5.07 18.76 -10.22
C LEU A 188 -4.35 18.40 -11.53
N GLY A 189 -3.77 19.38 -12.21
CA GLY A 189 -3.25 19.23 -13.58
C GLY A 189 -1.91 18.49 -13.68
N GLY A 190 -1.35 18.04 -12.55
CA GLY A 190 -0.05 17.38 -12.48
C GLY A 190 -0.01 16.09 -11.66
N THR A 191 -1.15 15.54 -11.23
CA THR A 191 -1.20 14.24 -10.57
C THR A 191 -1.70 13.16 -11.51
N SER A 192 -1.15 11.95 -11.36
CA SER A 192 -1.64 10.74 -12.02
C SER A 192 -3.11 10.57 -11.64
N GLN A 193 -4.03 10.83 -12.58
CA GLN A 193 -5.45 10.55 -12.32
C GLN A 193 -5.58 9.06 -12.05
N PRO A 194 -6.28 8.64 -10.98
CA PRO A 194 -6.50 7.22 -10.72
C PRO A 194 -7.11 6.57 -11.96
N MET A 195 -6.75 5.32 -12.19
CA MET A 195 -7.31 4.56 -13.30
C MET A 195 -8.83 4.48 -13.19
N GLY A 196 -9.54 4.93 -14.24
CA GLY A 196 -10.99 4.93 -14.31
C GLY A 196 -11.57 6.31 -14.65
N GLU A 197 -12.64 6.34 -15.44
CA GLU A 197 -13.42 7.56 -15.61
C GLU A 197 -14.19 7.85 -14.29
N ALA A 198 -14.19 9.11 -13.88
CA ALA A 198 -14.98 9.52 -12.73
C ALA A 198 -16.48 9.28 -13.01
N VAL A 199 -17.17 8.62 -12.08
CA VAL A 199 -18.61 8.36 -12.16
C VAL A 199 -19.45 9.49 -11.57
N ASP A 200 -18.84 10.35 -10.77
CA ASP A 200 -19.44 11.58 -10.24
C ASP A 200 -18.36 12.66 -10.00
N GLU A 201 -18.76 13.92 -9.99
CA GLU A 201 -17.87 15.05 -9.75
C GLU A 201 -18.55 16.23 -9.05
N ALA A 202 -17.83 16.86 -8.13
CA ALA A 202 -18.26 18.10 -7.49
C ALA A 202 -17.05 19.02 -7.29
N GLY A 203 -17.04 20.15 -8.02
CA GLY A 203 -15.91 21.07 -8.01
C GLY A 203 -14.61 20.38 -8.47
N MET A 204 -13.61 20.33 -7.60
CA MET A 204 -12.34 19.64 -7.85
C MET A 204 -12.36 18.15 -7.46
N VAL A 205 -13.36 17.70 -6.71
CA VAL A 205 -13.47 16.30 -6.27
C VAL A 205 -14.01 15.45 -7.42
N ARG A 206 -13.39 14.29 -7.61
CA ARG A 206 -13.80 13.24 -8.55
C ARG A 206 -14.04 11.97 -7.78
N ALA A 207 -15.16 11.30 -8.04
CA ALA A 207 -15.50 10.01 -7.43
C ALA A 207 -15.38 8.90 -8.47
N HIS A 208 -14.77 7.79 -8.05
CA HIS A 208 -14.57 6.58 -8.84
C HIS A 208 -15.55 5.49 -8.43
N GLU A 209 -15.72 4.48 -9.28
CA GLU A 209 -16.68 3.40 -9.05
C GLU A 209 -16.55 2.79 -7.65
N CYS A 210 -17.60 2.91 -6.83
CA CYS A 210 -17.68 2.30 -5.52
C CYS A 210 -19.14 2.15 -5.09
N GLU A 211 -19.50 1.00 -4.48
CA GLU A 211 -20.86 0.75 -3.97
C GLU A 211 -21.25 1.63 -2.75
N GLY A 212 -20.27 2.32 -2.17
CA GLY A 212 -20.47 3.22 -1.03
C GLY A 212 -20.98 4.61 -1.43
N LEU A 213 -20.96 4.96 -2.72
CA LEU A 213 -21.37 6.27 -3.22
C LEU A 213 -22.87 6.52 -3.08
N GLY A 214 -23.25 7.79 -2.91
CA GLY A 214 -24.64 8.25 -2.78
C GLY A 214 -25.27 7.98 -1.40
N ARG A 215 -24.49 7.48 -0.44
CA ARG A 215 -24.92 7.28 0.96
C ARG A 215 -24.73 8.56 1.77
N ASP A 216 -25.53 8.72 2.83
CA ASP A 216 -25.39 9.86 3.73
C ASP A 216 -24.03 9.84 4.44
N ILE A 217 -23.34 10.99 4.45
CA ILE A 217 -22.10 11.19 5.18
C ILE A 217 -22.28 12.35 6.17
N SER A 218 -21.73 12.21 7.38
CA SER A 218 -21.72 13.31 8.34
C SER A 218 -20.69 14.36 7.93
N ARG A 219 -20.93 15.61 8.33
CA ARG A 219 -19.96 16.69 8.10
C ARG A 219 -18.58 16.38 8.63
N GLU A 220 -18.52 15.80 9.83
CA GLU A 220 -17.27 15.40 10.48
C GLU A 220 -16.49 14.40 9.63
N HIS A 221 -17.13 13.32 9.16
CA HIS A 221 -16.48 12.33 8.31
C HIS A 221 -16.11 12.89 6.93
N ALA A 222 -16.91 13.80 6.38
CA ALA A 222 -16.57 14.49 5.14
C ALA A 222 -15.32 15.38 5.30
N GLU A 223 -15.18 16.08 6.43
CA GLU A 223 -13.99 16.88 6.75
C GLU A 223 -12.74 16.02 6.98
N GLU A 224 -12.89 14.84 7.60
CA GLU A 224 -11.81 13.86 7.74
C GLU A 224 -11.34 13.35 6.37
N LEU A 225 -12.27 12.92 5.50
CA LEU A 225 -11.95 12.49 4.14
C LEU A 225 -11.35 13.62 3.30
N ALA A 226 -11.88 14.83 3.39
CA ALA A 226 -11.36 16.01 2.72
C ALA A 226 -9.93 16.34 3.16
N SER A 227 -9.65 16.23 4.46
CA SER A 227 -8.31 16.45 5.01
C SER A 227 -7.33 15.41 4.47
N ALA A 228 -7.70 14.13 4.50
CA ALA A 228 -6.90 13.04 3.95
C ALA A 228 -6.70 13.18 2.43
N LEU A 229 -7.72 13.64 1.70
CA LEU A 229 -7.66 13.86 0.26
C LEU A 229 -6.70 15.00 -0.10
N LYS A 230 -6.73 16.09 0.66
CA LYS A 230 -5.75 17.17 0.53
C LYS A 230 -4.33 16.69 0.87
N GLU A 231 -4.18 15.96 1.97
CA GLU A 231 -2.89 15.37 2.38
C GLU A 231 -2.31 14.50 1.27
N ARG A 232 -3.12 13.61 0.70
CA ARG A 232 -2.75 12.78 -0.44
C ARG A 232 -2.29 13.61 -1.63
N ALA A 233 -3.05 14.63 -2.02
CA ALA A 233 -2.72 15.46 -3.17
C ALA A 233 -1.36 16.18 -3.00
N VAL A 234 -1.10 16.71 -1.79
CA VAL A 234 0.18 17.32 -1.46
C VAL A 234 1.29 16.27 -1.51
N ARG A 235 1.06 15.11 -0.90
CA ARG A 235 2.07 14.05 -0.81
C ARG A 235 2.43 13.49 -2.19
N GLU A 236 1.46 13.20 -3.05
CA GLU A 236 1.71 12.72 -4.43
C GLU A 236 2.66 13.66 -5.19
N LEU A 237 2.49 14.98 -5.03
CA LEU A 237 3.35 15.97 -5.68
C LEU A 237 4.74 16.09 -5.02
N GLU A 238 4.83 15.99 -3.69
CA GLU A 238 6.12 15.96 -2.99
C GLU A 238 6.94 14.72 -3.38
N GLU A 239 6.28 13.57 -3.52
CA GLU A 239 6.91 12.31 -3.92
C GLU A 239 7.36 12.36 -5.39
N ALA A 240 6.52 12.91 -6.29
CA ALA A 240 6.91 13.12 -7.69
C ALA A 240 8.10 14.08 -7.84
N ILE A 241 8.14 15.17 -7.04
CA ILE A 241 9.30 16.07 -6.96
C ILE A 241 10.53 15.31 -6.43
N GLY A 242 10.36 14.51 -5.39
CA GLY A 242 11.43 13.68 -4.83
C GLY A 242 12.02 12.71 -5.84
N VAL A 243 11.17 12.01 -6.61
CA VAL A 243 11.61 11.12 -7.69
C VAL A 243 12.43 11.91 -8.71
N ARG A 244 11.92 13.05 -9.19
CA ARG A 244 12.63 13.90 -10.16
C ARG A 244 13.99 14.37 -9.62
N ASP A 245 14.04 14.81 -8.37
CA ASP A 245 15.23 15.42 -7.76
C ASP A 245 16.29 14.39 -7.36
N ASN A 246 15.88 13.17 -7.03
CA ASN A 246 16.77 12.07 -6.63
C ASN A 246 16.99 11.01 -7.73
N TYR A 247 16.42 11.21 -8.92
CA TYR A 247 16.61 10.30 -10.05
C TYR A 247 18.07 10.30 -10.50
N GLU A 248 18.73 9.16 -10.33
CA GLU A 248 20.07 8.88 -10.83
C GLU A 248 20.04 7.49 -11.47
N PRO A 249 20.15 7.37 -12.80
CA PRO A 249 20.12 6.09 -13.50
C PRO A 249 21.21 5.14 -12.98
N VAL A 250 20.86 3.87 -12.75
CA VAL A 250 21.81 2.85 -12.32
C VAL A 250 21.86 1.68 -13.31
N ASP A 251 23.07 1.27 -13.67
CA ASP A 251 23.27 0.10 -14.54
C ASP A 251 23.46 -1.15 -13.68
N VAL A 252 22.34 -1.78 -13.31
CA VAL A 252 22.32 -3.03 -12.54
C VAL A 252 21.35 -4.02 -13.16
N GLY A 253 21.69 -5.31 -13.08
CA GLY A 253 20.77 -6.37 -13.48
C GLY A 253 19.54 -6.44 -12.57
N GLY A 254 18.39 -6.83 -13.15
CA GLY A 254 17.11 -7.02 -12.47
C GLY A 254 16.20 -5.80 -12.51
N VAL A 255 15.27 -5.71 -11.56
CA VAL A 255 14.34 -4.58 -11.41
C VAL A 255 14.96 -3.49 -10.53
N VAL A 256 14.77 -2.24 -10.93
CA VAL A 256 15.05 -1.04 -10.13
C VAL A 256 13.77 -0.25 -9.93
N VAL A 257 13.51 0.16 -8.68
CA VAL A 257 12.42 1.08 -8.35
C VAL A 257 13.02 2.43 -7.99
N TYR A 258 12.65 3.49 -8.72
CA TYR A 258 13.02 4.86 -8.41
C TYR A 258 11.90 5.52 -7.62
N ASP A 259 12.04 5.59 -6.30
CA ASP A 259 11.11 6.34 -5.45
C ASP A 259 11.69 7.70 -5.06
N SER A 260 10.97 8.44 -4.22
CA SER A 260 11.38 9.77 -3.76
C SER A 260 12.68 9.77 -2.95
N GLU A 261 13.19 8.62 -2.52
CA GLU A 261 14.44 8.46 -1.78
C GLU A 261 15.59 7.95 -2.67
N GLY A 262 15.36 7.76 -3.98
CA GLY A 262 16.35 7.30 -4.96
C GLY A 262 16.18 5.84 -5.41
N PRO A 263 17.16 5.27 -6.12
CA PRO A 263 17.06 3.92 -6.68
C PRO A 263 17.08 2.84 -5.60
N LYS A 264 16.13 1.90 -5.68
CA LYS A 264 15.97 0.76 -4.77
C LYS A 264 15.93 -0.56 -5.54
N ARG A 265 16.35 -1.63 -4.86
CA ARG A 265 16.06 -3.02 -5.22
C ARG A 265 14.61 -3.36 -4.84
N PRO A 266 14.01 -4.45 -5.37
CA PRO A 266 12.64 -4.84 -5.06
C PRO A 266 12.34 -5.17 -3.58
N ASP A 267 13.36 -5.33 -2.73
CA ASP A 267 13.22 -5.41 -1.26
C ASP A 267 13.30 -4.05 -0.55
N GLY A 268 13.26 -2.95 -1.30
CA GLY A 268 13.34 -1.60 -0.74
C GLY A 268 14.75 -1.19 -0.28
N THR A 269 15.77 -2.04 -0.46
CA THR A 269 17.15 -1.68 -0.14
C THR A 269 17.72 -0.71 -1.19
N PRO A 270 18.47 0.34 -0.81
CA PRO A 270 19.07 1.26 -1.77
C PRO A 270 20.07 0.57 -2.70
N VAL A 271 20.06 0.94 -3.98
CA VAL A 271 21.12 0.54 -4.92
C VAL A 271 22.37 1.37 -4.63
N SER A 272 23.45 0.72 -4.18
CA SER A 272 24.74 1.39 -3.96
C SER A 272 25.42 1.71 -5.30
N ALA A 273 25.99 2.91 -5.44
CA ALA A 273 26.69 3.34 -6.67
C ALA A 273 27.99 2.55 -6.98
N GLU A 274 28.45 1.65 -6.11
CA GLU A 274 29.79 1.02 -6.21
C GLU A 274 29.89 -0.14 -7.22
N GLY A 275 28.88 -0.39 -8.06
CA GLY A 275 28.92 -1.43 -9.10
C GLY A 275 29.24 -0.96 -10.52
N ALA A 276 29.08 0.34 -10.82
CA ALA A 276 29.00 0.83 -12.20
C ALA A 276 30.35 1.05 -12.92
N GLY A 277 31.46 0.49 -12.44
CA GLY A 277 32.80 0.83 -12.94
C GLY A 277 33.83 -0.29 -13.07
N ALA A 278 33.50 -1.55 -12.76
CA ALA A 278 34.50 -2.62 -12.73
C ALA A 278 34.69 -3.38 -14.06
N ASP A 279 33.75 -3.33 -15.00
CA ASP A 279 33.75 -4.25 -16.16
C ASP A 279 34.05 -3.60 -17.53
N ALA A 280 34.60 -2.38 -17.58
CA ALA A 280 34.90 -1.69 -18.86
C ALA A 280 36.38 -1.70 -19.29
N HIS A 281 37.27 -2.43 -18.61
CA HIS A 281 38.71 -2.42 -18.93
C HIS A 281 39.39 -3.80 -18.93
N ALA A 282 38.75 -4.79 -19.55
CA ALA A 282 39.42 -6.03 -19.92
C ALA A 282 39.01 -6.46 -21.33
N ASP A 283 39.40 -5.69 -22.35
CA ASP A 283 39.56 -6.20 -23.73
C ASP A 283 40.18 -5.12 -24.62
N SER A 284 41.50 -4.97 -24.58
CA SER A 284 42.30 -4.50 -25.73
C SER A 284 43.80 -4.67 -25.47
N ASP A 285 44.27 -5.90 -25.35
CA ASP A 285 45.69 -6.20 -25.59
C ASP A 285 45.86 -7.63 -26.12
N GLY A 286 46.27 -7.72 -27.40
CA GLY A 286 46.65 -8.94 -28.13
C GLY A 286 46.01 -8.96 -29.52
N ASP A 287 46.71 -9.01 -30.65
CA ASP A 287 48.08 -9.40 -30.96
C ASP A 287 48.35 -8.91 -32.41
N THR A 288 49.50 -8.27 -32.67
CA THR A 288 50.04 -8.07 -34.04
C THR A 288 51.55 -8.30 -34.04
#